data_AF-A0A482ZUT6-F1
#
_entry.id   AF-A0A482ZUT6-F1
#
_cell.length_a   1.000
_cell.length_b   1.000
_cell.length_c   1.000
_cell.angle_alpha   90.00
_cell.angle_beta   90.00
_cell.angle_gamma   90.00
#
_symmetry.space_group_name_H-M   'P 1'
#
loop_
_entity.id
_entity.type
_entity.pdbx_description
1 polymer ?
#
loop_
_entity_poly.entity_id
_entity_poly.type
_entity_poly.pdbx_seq_one_letter_code
_entity_poly.pdbx_strand_id
1 'polypeptide(L)'
;MTNKQKEPSKPKTVNSVVKFLKHLKTIEGSAFLYRGHANCAWKLESSAYRRLKKPLEPKDIDPAILQGYITKLLEKTRRLGHGEKDGKKLSDLELLAELQHNGAATCLLDFTENALVALWFACHSNDKKDGQVIVMPTADIAKFSIVNTEALNGKIENFWKKNKLWKWTPQYRLNRIVAQHSVFVFGKDSIDEQDSDYKTINISENSKNNILKELSEQFGINEAYLFSDFDGFASSNAHDKEYTDYDATDYCNFDVKAYQMDEYEQAMDDFDQAIKLNPNADAYYIRGTAKGELNRHEEAIDDFDQAIDINPNMLMHITIAGLQRVN
;
A
#
# COMPACT_ATOMS: atom_id res chain seq x y z
N MET A 1 9.58 -55.01 -6.16
CA MET A 1 8.24 -54.38 -6.16
C MET A 1 8.40 -52.94 -5.78
N THR A 2 8.10 -52.05 -6.73
CA THR A 2 8.24 -50.60 -6.67
C THR A 2 7.27 -49.97 -5.68
N ASN A 3 7.80 -49.32 -4.64
CA ASN A 3 7.01 -48.38 -3.84
C ASN A 3 7.29 -46.97 -4.37
N LYS A 4 6.67 -46.63 -5.51
CA LYS A 4 6.61 -45.24 -5.95
C LYS A 4 5.67 -44.51 -4.99
N GLN A 5 6.25 -43.67 -4.13
CA GLN A 5 5.50 -42.61 -3.46
C GLN A 5 4.69 -41.90 -4.55
N LYS A 6 3.36 -41.96 -4.45
CA LYS A 6 2.48 -41.16 -5.31
C LYS A 6 2.80 -39.71 -5.00
N GLU A 7 3.44 -39.03 -5.96
CA GLU A 7 3.45 -37.57 -6.00
C GLU A 7 2.01 -37.08 -5.77
N PRO A 8 1.80 -36.06 -4.91
CA PRO A 8 0.48 -35.46 -4.77
C PRO A 8 0.00 -35.06 -6.17
N SER A 9 -1.16 -35.55 -6.58
CA SER A 9 -1.68 -35.32 -7.93
C SER A 9 -1.64 -33.81 -8.18
N LYS A 10 -0.84 -33.37 -9.16
CA LYS A 10 -0.73 -31.96 -9.53
C LYS A 10 -2.15 -31.36 -9.61
N PRO A 11 -2.45 -30.26 -8.91
CA PRO A 11 -3.78 -29.67 -8.92
C PRO A 11 -4.21 -29.45 -10.37
N LYS A 12 -5.44 -29.88 -10.71
CA LYS A 12 -5.96 -29.84 -12.08
C LYS A 12 -5.82 -28.43 -12.64
N THR A 13 -4.86 -28.25 -13.54
CA THR A 13 -4.54 -26.96 -14.11
C THR A 13 -5.63 -26.55 -15.09
N VAL A 14 -6.10 -25.31 -14.98
CA VAL A 14 -7.13 -24.78 -15.84
C VAL A 14 -6.48 -24.06 -17.03
N ASN A 15 -7.04 -24.26 -18.23
CA ASN A 15 -6.52 -23.68 -19.47
C ASN A 15 -7.52 -22.84 -20.28
N SER A 16 -8.73 -22.63 -19.77
CA SER A 16 -9.75 -21.75 -20.36
C SER A 16 -10.70 -21.24 -19.29
N VAL A 17 -11.41 -20.13 -19.58
CA VAL A 17 -12.40 -19.53 -18.68
C VAL A 17 -13.55 -20.49 -18.41
N VAL A 18 -13.97 -21.28 -19.41
CA VAL A 18 -15.04 -22.28 -19.24
C VAL A 18 -14.64 -23.37 -18.24
N LYS A 19 -13.39 -23.86 -18.31
CA LYS A 19 -12.91 -24.87 -17.36
C LYS A 19 -12.74 -24.30 -15.96
N PHE A 20 -12.34 -23.02 -15.86
CA PHE A 20 -12.27 -22.30 -14.59
C PHE A 20 -13.64 -22.25 -13.91
N LEU A 21 -14.66 -21.80 -14.63
CA LEU A 21 -16.04 -21.73 -14.12
C LEU A 21 -16.60 -23.10 -13.75
N LYS A 22 -16.28 -24.16 -14.52
CA LYS A 22 -16.65 -25.54 -14.16
C LYS A 22 -16.00 -25.98 -12.86
N HIS A 23 -14.73 -25.65 -12.64
CA HIS A 23 -14.03 -25.98 -11.40
C HIS A 23 -14.61 -25.22 -10.20
N LEU A 24 -14.91 -23.93 -10.35
CA LEU A 24 -15.55 -23.12 -9.31
C LEU A 24 -16.87 -23.73 -8.82
N LYS A 25 -17.69 -24.26 -9.73
CA LYS A 25 -18.96 -24.95 -9.37
C LYS A 25 -18.77 -26.22 -8.54
N THR A 26 -17.56 -26.78 -8.49
CA THR A 26 -17.26 -27.96 -7.65
C THR A 26 -16.86 -27.60 -6.23
N ILE A 27 -16.63 -26.31 -5.93
CA ILE A 27 -16.28 -25.84 -4.60
C ILE A 27 -17.57 -25.62 -3.80
N GLU A 28 -17.68 -26.29 -2.66
CA GLU A 28 -18.81 -26.15 -1.75
C GLU A 28 -18.78 -24.81 -1.00
N GLY A 29 -19.95 -24.19 -0.84
CA GLY A 29 -20.13 -22.90 -0.17
C GLY A 29 -21.14 -22.00 -0.89
N SER A 30 -21.57 -20.92 -0.23
CA SER A 30 -22.58 -19.99 -0.75
C SER A 30 -22.05 -18.59 -1.06
N ALA A 31 -20.92 -18.20 -0.46
CA ALA A 31 -20.29 -16.90 -0.66
C ALA A 31 -18.77 -17.04 -0.62
N PHE A 32 -18.08 -16.38 -1.54
CA PHE A 32 -16.63 -16.48 -1.72
C PHE A 32 -16.00 -15.11 -1.99
N LEU A 33 -14.75 -14.99 -1.58
CA LEU A 33 -13.81 -13.98 -2.05
C LEU A 33 -12.72 -14.64 -2.88
N TYR A 34 -12.23 -13.93 -3.89
CA TYR A 34 -11.25 -14.41 -4.82
C TYR A 34 -10.01 -13.52 -4.84
N ARG A 35 -8.84 -14.11 -5.03
CA ARG A 35 -7.62 -13.36 -5.27
C ARG A 35 -6.75 -14.05 -6.30
N GLY A 36 -6.37 -13.32 -7.34
CA GLY A 36 -5.46 -13.81 -8.37
C GLY A 36 -4.02 -13.52 -8.00
N HIS A 37 -3.16 -14.54 -8.03
CA HIS A 37 -1.71 -14.37 -8.01
C HIS A 37 -1.16 -14.83 -9.35
N ALA A 38 -0.42 -13.95 -10.02
CA ALA A 38 0.21 -14.31 -11.28
C ALA A 38 1.38 -15.29 -11.11
N ASN A 39 1.89 -15.46 -9.90
CA ASN A 39 2.89 -16.48 -9.58
C ASN A 39 2.39 -17.31 -8.39
N CYS A 40 2.22 -18.61 -8.61
CA CYS A 40 1.69 -19.54 -7.62
C CYS A 40 2.60 -19.74 -6.40
N ALA A 41 3.88 -19.36 -6.48
CA ALA A 41 4.78 -19.37 -5.34
C ALA A 41 4.59 -18.16 -4.41
N TRP A 42 3.77 -17.17 -4.80
CA TRP A 42 3.50 -16.02 -3.93
C TRP A 42 2.53 -16.38 -2.82
N LYS A 43 3.03 -16.25 -1.59
CA LYS A 43 2.26 -16.40 -0.36
C LYS A 43 1.19 -15.31 -0.24
N LEU A 44 0.10 -15.64 0.43
CA LEU A 44 -0.99 -14.73 0.75
C LEU A 44 -0.62 -13.88 1.98
N GLU A 45 0.25 -12.90 1.76
CA GLU A 45 0.78 -12.00 2.78
C GLU A 45 0.52 -10.53 2.41
N SER A 46 0.29 -9.67 3.41
CA SER A 46 0.13 -8.23 3.18
C SER A 46 1.46 -7.59 2.75
N SER A 47 1.39 -6.46 2.03
CA SER A 47 2.59 -5.79 1.54
C SER A 47 3.43 -5.22 2.67
N ALA A 48 2.81 -4.71 3.74
CA ALA A 48 3.49 -4.29 4.96
C ALA A 48 4.21 -5.46 5.64
N TYR A 49 3.56 -6.62 5.76
CA TYR A 49 4.20 -7.80 6.33
C TYR A 49 5.42 -8.26 5.52
N ARG A 50 5.32 -8.32 4.19
CA ARG A 50 6.46 -8.64 3.32
C ARG A 50 7.63 -7.67 3.50
N ARG A 51 7.34 -6.38 3.71
CA ARG A 51 8.36 -5.35 3.96
C ARG A 51 9.06 -5.56 5.32
N LEU A 52 8.29 -5.84 6.37
CA LEU A 52 8.79 -6.03 7.73
C LEU A 52 9.54 -7.35 7.94
N LYS A 53 9.37 -8.32 7.04
CA LYS A 53 10.04 -9.64 7.06
C LYS A 53 11.46 -9.64 6.50
N LYS A 54 11.89 -8.61 5.75
CA LYS A 54 13.25 -8.57 5.19
C LYS A 54 14.39 -8.69 6.24
N PRO A 55 14.21 -8.24 7.50
CA PRO A 55 15.18 -8.50 8.57
C PRO A 55 14.78 -9.56 9.62
N LEU A 56 13.58 -10.18 9.57
CA LEU A 56 13.05 -11.04 10.66
C LEU A 56 12.33 -12.29 10.10
N GLU A 57 12.44 -13.44 10.78
CA GLU A 57 11.69 -14.64 10.39
C GLU A 57 10.17 -14.45 10.59
N PRO A 58 9.29 -15.08 9.78
CA PRO A 58 7.82 -14.92 9.85
C PRO A 58 7.20 -15.10 11.24
N LYS A 59 7.77 -16.02 12.02
CA LYS A 59 7.33 -16.35 13.38
C LYS A 59 7.67 -15.28 14.42
N ASP A 60 8.59 -14.37 14.06
CA ASP A 60 9.15 -13.35 14.96
C ASP A 60 8.53 -11.96 14.71
N ILE A 61 7.64 -11.83 13.72
CA ILE A 61 6.87 -10.61 13.48
C ILE A 61 5.65 -10.63 14.40
N ASP A 62 5.80 -10.03 15.58
CA ASP A 62 4.70 -9.78 16.50
C ASP A 62 3.63 -8.89 15.81
N PRO A 63 2.32 -9.23 15.88
CA PRO A 63 1.23 -8.34 15.48
C PRO A 63 1.41 -6.88 15.92
N ALA A 64 2.03 -6.64 17.08
CA ALA A 64 2.33 -5.30 17.59
C ALA A 64 3.30 -4.50 16.68
N ILE A 65 4.25 -5.17 16.02
CA ILE A 65 5.20 -4.53 15.08
C ILE A 65 4.46 -4.07 13.82
N LEU A 66 3.61 -4.93 13.25
CA LEU A 66 2.80 -4.59 12.08
C LEU A 66 1.83 -3.46 12.43
N GLN A 67 1.17 -3.54 13.59
CA GLN A 67 0.29 -2.49 14.08
C GLN A 67 1.03 -1.16 14.23
N GLY A 68 2.19 -1.15 14.89
CA GLY A 68 3.00 0.06 15.06
C GLY A 68 3.45 0.67 13.74
N TYR A 69 3.81 -0.15 12.74
CA TYR A 69 4.13 0.32 11.40
C TYR A 69 2.92 1.01 10.73
N ILE A 70 1.73 0.41 10.82
CA ILE A 70 0.52 0.97 10.21
C ILE A 70 0.08 2.24 10.91
N THR A 71 0.14 2.29 12.24
CA THR A 71 -0.13 3.51 13.02
C THR A 71 0.80 4.64 12.60
N LYS A 72 2.12 4.39 12.51
CA LYS A 72 3.09 5.39 12.04
C LYS A 72 2.83 5.85 10.60
N LEU A 73 2.49 4.91 9.72
CA LEU A 73 2.14 5.23 8.33
C LEU A 73 0.93 6.17 8.28
N LEU A 74 -0.15 5.85 8.99
CA LEU A 74 -1.36 6.66 9.08
C LEU A 74 -1.09 8.03 9.69
N GLU A 75 -0.37 8.10 10.81
CA GLU A 75 0.00 9.36 11.46
C GLU A 75 0.85 10.24 10.56
N LYS A 76 1.85 9.66 9.88
CA LYS A 76 2.67 10.38 8.90
C LYS A 76 1.76 10.93 7.80
N THR A 77 1.00 10.06 7.13
CA THR A 77 0.11 10.46 6.03
C THR A 77 -0.91 11.54 6.42
N ARG A 78 -1.47 11.47 7.64
CA ARG A 78 -2.39 12.51 8.15
C ARG A 78 -1.67 13.83 8.40
N ARG A 79 -0.45 13.83 8.97
CA ARG A 79 0.38 15.05 9.12
C ARG A 79 0.70 15.71 7.77
N LEU A 80 0.95 14.89 6.74
CA LEU A 80 1.14 15.37 5.36
C LEU A 80 -0.13 16.04 4.77
N GLY A 81 -1.30 15.88 5.40
CA GLY A 81 -2.56 16.48 4.95
C GLY A 81 -3.39 15.57 4.04
N HIS A 82 -2.95 14.35 3.76
CA HIS A 82 -3.69 13.38 2.94
C HIS A 82 -4.83 12.68 3.72
N GLY A 83 -5.11 13.11 4.95
CA GLY A 83 -6.17 12.57 5.79
C GLY A 83 -7.58 12.97 5.37
N GLU A 84 -7.71 13.86 4.39
CA GLU A 84 -8.98 14.39 3.88
C GLU A 84 -9.03 14.34 2.35
N LYS A 85 -10.22 14.06 1.80
CA LYS A 85 -10.49 14.05 0.36
C LYS A 85 -11.87 14.65 0.13
N ASP A 86 -11.98 15.59 -0.82
CA ASP A 86 -13.23 16.30 -1.13
C ASP A 86 -13.93 16.93 0.10
N GLY A 87 -13.13 17.48 1.02
CA GLY A 87 -13.64 18.11 2.26
C GLY A 87 -14.17 17.11 3.30
N LYS A 88 -13.94 15.81 3.11
CA LYS A 88 -14.30 14.76 4.06
C LYS A 88 -13.05 14.10 4.63
N LYS A 89 -13.01 13.98 5.95
CA LYS A 89 -11.98 13.21 6.65
C LYS A 89 -12.12 11.73 6.31
N LEU A 90 -11.05 11.14 5.79
CA LEU A 90 -10.97 9.72 5.49
C LEU A 90 -10.79 8.92 6.79
N SER A 91 -11.52 7.81 6.91
CA SER A 91 -11.24 6.77 7.91
C SER A 91 -9.86 6.14 7.65
N ASP A 92 -9.31 5.42 8.63
CA ASP A 92 -8.01 4.76 8.46
C ASP A 92 -8.01 3.73 7.32
N LEU A 93 -9.10 2.98 7.13
CA LEU A 93 -9.19 2.02 6.04
C LEU A 93 -9.27 2.69 4.67
N GLU A 94 -10.00 3.79 4.57
CA GLU A 94 -10.06 4.57 3.33
C GLU A 94 -8.69 5.17 3.01
N LEU A 95 -8.01 5.73 4.01
CA LEU A 95 -6.67 6.26 3.82
C LEU A 95 -5.66 5.17 3.42
N LEU A 96 -5.71 3.98 4.04
CA LEU A 96 -4.86 2.86 3.66
C LEU A 96 -5.16 2.33 2.27
N ALA A 97 -6.43 2.27 1.86
CA ALA A 97 -6.79 1.85 0.51
C ALA A 97 -6.26 2.82 -0.55
N GLU A 98 -6.41 4.13 -0.33
CA GLU A 98 -5.84 5.18 -1.19
C GLU A 98 -4.32 5.07 -1.26
N LEU A 99 -3.65 4.92 -0.12
CA LEU A 99 -2.20 4.72 -0.05
C LEU A 99 -1.75 3.45 -0.80
N GLN A 100 -2.48 2.34 -0.65
CA GLN A 100 -2.18 1.09 -1.33
C GLN A 100 -2.31 1.21 -2.85
N HIS A 101 -3.31 1.95 -3.34
CA HIS A 101 -3.45 2.23 -4.78
C HIS A 101 -2.28 3.07 -5.32
N ASN A 102 -1.65 3.88 -4.46
CA ASN A 102 -0.44 4.64 -4.75
C ASN A 102 0.86 3.88 -4.40
N GLY A 103 0.78 2.55 -4.19
CA GLY A 103 1.97 1.69 -4.01
C GLY A 103 2.52 1.62 -2.59
N ALA A 104 1.86 2.22 -1.60
CA ALA A 104 2.26 2.08 -0.20
C ALA A 104 2.11 0.64 0.27
N ALA A 105 3.05 0.17 1.10
CA ALA A 105 2.92 -1.13 1.74
C ALA A 105 1.97 -1.00 2.94
N THR A 106 0.82 -1.66 2.89
CA THR A 106 -0.22 -1.64 3.92
C THR A 106 -0.54 -3.06 4.42
N CYS A 107 -1.36 -3.14 5.46
CA CYS A 107 -1.85 -4.41 6.01
C CYS A 107 -3.02 -5.02 5.21
N LEU A 108 -3.55 -4.31 4.21
CA LEU A 108 -4.73 -4.74 3.47
C LEU A 108 -4.37 -5.81 2.43
N LEU A 109 -5.18 -6.87 2.37
CA LEU A 109 -5.19 -7.82 1.27
C LEU A 109 -6.35 -7.48 0.34
N ASP A 110 -6.04 -7.26 -0.93
CA ASP A 110 -7.01 -6.92 -1.96
C ASP A 110 -7.64 -8.18 -2.57
N PHE A 111 -8.90 -8.43 -2.24
CA PHE A 111 -9.71 -9.50 -2.82
C PHE A 111 -10.77 -8.91 -3.75
N THR A 112 -11.40 -9.77 -4.52
CA THR A 112 -12.54 -9.42 -5.36
C THR A 112 -13.69 -10.40 -5.13
N GLU A 113 -14.92 -9.91 -5.22
CA GLU A 113 -16.11 -10.76 -5.27
C GLU A 113 -16.35 -11.35 -6.68
N ASN A 114 -15.59 -10.89 -7.69
CA ASN A 114 -15.68 -11.36 -9.06
C ASN A 114 -14.55 -12.34 -9.41
N ALA A 115 -14.88 -13.62 -9.54
CA ALA A 115 -13.91 -14.67 -9.83
C ALA A 115 -13.18 -14.49 -11.16
N LEU A 116 -13.80 -13.83 -12.16
CA LEU A 116 -13.17 -13.58 -13.46
C LEU A 116 -12.14 -12.44 -13.37
N VAL A 117 -12.36 -11.46 -12.50
CA VAL A 117 -11.35 -10.42 -12.19
C VAL A 117 -10.14 -11.07 -11.50
N ALA A 118 -10.37 -11.96 -10.54
CA ALA A 118 -9.28 -12.72 -9.93
C ALA A 118 -8.54 -13.60 -10.95
N LEU A 119 -9.26 -14.23 -11.87
CA LEU A 119 -8.64 -14.99 -12.96
C LEU A 119 -7.76 -14.12 -13.85
N TRP A 120 -8.21 -12.90 -14.17
CA TRP A 120 -7.40 -11.93 -14.92
C TRP A 120 -6.09 -11.64 -14.20
N PHE A 121 -6.13 -11.30 -12.90
CA PHE A 121 -4.92 -11.06 -12.09
C PHE A 121 -4.03 -12.29 -11.96
N ALA A 122 -4.59 -13.50 -11.96
CA ALA A 122 -3.81 -14.74 -11.96
C ALA A 122 -3.09 -15.00 -13.29
N CYS A 123 -3.54 -14.37 -14.38
CA CYS A 123 -2.96 -14.53 -15.71
C CYS A 123 -2.07 -13.35 -16.12
N HIS A 124 -2.30 -12.17 -15.57
CA HIS A 124 -1.62 -10.94 -15.97
C HIS A 124 -0.26 -10.78 -15.25
N SER A 125 0.82 -11.25 -15.89
CA SER A 125 2.21 -10.90 -15.54
C SER A 125 3.17 -11.13 -16.69
N ASN A 126 4.29 -10.40 -16.68
CA ASN A 126 5.44 -10.67 -17.54
C ASN A 126 6.28 -11.87 -17.06
N ASP A 127 6.04 -12.36 -15.83
CA ASP A 127 6.74 -13.51 -15.26
C ASP A 127 6.23 -14.84 -15.86
N LYS A 128 7.17 -15.67 -16.34
CA LYS A 128 6.90 -17.01 -16.94
C LYS A 128 6.72 -18.07 -15.86
N LYS A 129 5.72 -17.84 -15.00
CA LYS A 129 5.34 -18.74 -13.90
C LYS A 129 3.87 -19.11 -13.99
N ASP A 130 3.52 -20.24 -13.39
CA ASP A 130 2.12 -20.62 -13.21
C ASP A 130 1.42 -19.60 -12.30
N GLY A 131 0.17 -19.30 -12.59
CA GLY A 131 -0.69 -18.48 -11.76
C GLY A 131 -1.57 -19.32 -10.85
N GLN A 132 -2.28 -18.66 -9.95
CA GLN A 132 -3.34 -19.28 -9.15
C GLN A 132 -4.46 -18.30 -8.81
N VAL A 133 -5.69 -18.81 -8.72
CA VAL A 133 -6.79 -18.13 -8.03
C VAL A 133 -6.99 -18.78 -6.68
N ILE A 134 -6.90 -17.97 -5.63
CA ILE A 134 -7.25 -18.33 -4.27
C ILE A 134 -8.75 -18.08 -4.10
N VAL A 135 -9.47 -19.07 -3.57
CA VAL A 135 -10.90 -19.04 -3.30
C VAL A 135 -11.10 -19.18 -1.80
N MET A 136 -11.68 -18.15 -1.20
CA MET A 136 -11.87 -18.03 0.24
C MET A 136 -13.37 -18.00 0.56
N PRO A 137 -13.94 -19.06 1.17
CA PRO A 137 -15.32 -19.06 1.65
C PRO A 137 -15.51 -17.99 2.72
N THR A 138 -16.57 -17.19 2.60
CA THR A 138 -16.88 -16.09 3.54
C THR A 138 -18.19 -16.28 4.31
N ALA A 139 -18.86 -17.41 4.12
CA ALA A 139 -20.07 -17.76 4.85
C ALA A 139 -19.82 -18.06 6.35
N ASP A 140 -18.56 -18.31 6.74
CA ASP A 140 -18.18 -18.49 8.13
C ASP A 140 -18.07 -17.14 8.87
N ILE A 141 -19.19 -16.75 9.50
CA ILE A 141 -19.32 -15.51 10.30
C ILE A 141 -18.41 -15.56 11.56
N ALA A 142 -18.02 -16.74 12.04
CA ALA A 142 -17.10 -16.83 13.18
C ALA A 142 -15.67 -16.42 12.77
N LYS A 143 -15.30 -16.69 11.52
CA LYS A 143 -13.98 -16.33 10.94
C LYS A 143 -13.95 -14.92 10.37
N PHE A 144 -15.01 -14.49 9.71
CA PHE A 144 -15.12 -13.17 9.07
C PHE A 144 -16.09 -12.27 9.83
N SER A 145 -15.58 -11.14 10.32
CA SER A 145 -16.45 -10.04 10.74
C SER A 145 -16.46 -8.93 9.71
N ILE A 146 -17.66 -8.47 9.39
CA ILE A 146 -17.88 -7.34 8.49
C ILE A 146 -17.63 -6.07 9.29
N VAL A 147 -16.80 -5.18 8.75
CA VAL A 147 -16.59 -3.86 9.33
C VAL A 147 -17.51 -2.88 8.65
N ASN A 148 -18.44 -2.29 9.39
CA ASN A 148 -19.21 -1.14 8.91
C ASN A 148 -18.33 0.12 9.03
N THR A 149 -18.35 0.96 7.99
CA THR A 149 -17.55 2.20 7.89
C THR A 149 -17.90 3.20 8.99
N GLU A 150 -19.14 3.18 9.48
CA GLU A 150 -19.58 3.99 10.63
C GLU A 150 -18.94 3.57 11.97
N ALA A 151 -18.47 2.32 12.08
CA ALA A 151 -17.77 1.82 13.28
C ALA A 151 -16.26 2.14 13.27
N LEU A 152 -15.76 2.74 12.20
CA LEU A 152 -14.34 3.03 11.95
C LEU A 152 -13.99 4.49 12.27
N ASN A 153 -14.36 4.97 13.45
CA ASN A 153 -13.91 6.27 13.99
C ASN A 153 -12.40 6.23 14.32
N GLY A 154 -11.57 6.09 13.29
CA GLY A 154 -10.15 6.44 13.26
C GLY A 154 -9.21 5.58 14.09
N LYS A 155 -9.54 4.30 14.33
CA LYS A 155 -8.69 3.39 15.12
C LYS A 155 -8.65 1.98 14.56
N ILE A 156 -7.88 1.79 13.49
CA ILE A 156 -7.65 0.46 12.92
C ILE A 156 -7.06 -0.53 13.94
N GLU A 157 -6.38 -0.04 14.98
CA GLU A 157 -5.88 -0.85 16.11
C GLU A 157 -6.94 -1.73 16.78
N ASN A 158 -8.20 -1.31 16.78
CA ASN A 158 -9.31 -2.06 17.40
C ASN A 158 -9.62 -3.38 16.67
N PHE A 159 -9.09 -3.55 15.46
CA PHE A 159 -9.34 -4.67 14.57
C PHE A 159 -8.13 -5.63 14.49
N TRP A 160 -7.00 -5.32 15.13
CA TRP A 160 -5.92 -6.30 15.30
C TRP A 160 -6.26 -7.30 16.41
N LYS A 161 -7.00 -8.35 16.04
CA LYS A 161 -7.30 -9.48 16.94
C LYS A 161 -6.66 -10.74 16.39
N LYS A 162 -5.80 -11.37 17.21
CA LYS A 162 -5.15 -12.64 16.89
C LYS A 162 -6.22 -13.66 16.45
N ASN A 163 -6.05 -14.21 15.25
CA ASN A 163 -6.92 -15.20 14.61
C ASN A 163 -8.30 -14.72 14.11
N LYS A 164 -8.48 -13.41 13.88
CA LYS A 164 -9.72 -12.89 13.30
C LYS A 164 -9.46 -12.17 11.99
N LEU A 165 -10.26 -12.48 10.97
CA LEU A 165 -10.24 -11.75 9.70
C LEU A 165 -11.40 -10.78 9.64
N TRP A 166 -11.11 -9.60 9.11
CA TRP A 166 -12.06 -8.54 8.87
C TRP A 166 -12.23 -8.35 7.39
N LYS A 167 -13.49 -8.24 6.96
CA LYS A 167 -13.88 -7.92 5.60
C LYS A 167 -14.40 -6.49 5.58
N TRP A 168 -13.84 -5.67 4.69
CA TRP A 168 -14.31 -4.30 4.45
C TRP A 168 -14.47 -4.03 2.96
N THR A 169 -15.60 -3.41 2.60
CA THR A 169 -15.89 -2.96 1.25
C THR A 169 -15.97 -1.43 1.27
N PRO A 170 -15.14 -0.72 0.50
CA PRO A 170 -15.14 0.75 0.48
C PRO A 170 -16.50 1.33 0.08
N GLN A 171 -16.95 2.38 0.78
CA GLN A 171 -18.19 3.08 0.45
C GLN A 171 -17.99 4.17 -0.62
N TYR A 172 -16.89 4.91 -0.57
CA TYR A 172 -16.49 5.86 -1.62
C TYR A 172 -15.79 5.10 -2.75
N ARG A 173 -16.33 5.17 -3.96
CA ARG A 173 -15.89 4.31 -5.05
C ARG A 173 -15.15 5.11 -6.12
N LEU A 174 -13.83 5.00 -6.11
CA LEU A 174 -13.03 5.21 -7.31
C LEU A 174 -13.49 4.22 -8.40
N ASN A 175 -13.43 4.62 -9.67
CA ASN A 175 -13.84 3.77 -10.81
C ASN A 175 -13.19 2.38 -10.76
N ARG A 176 -11.90 2.33 -10.38
CA ARG A 176 -11.14 1.09 -10.21
C ARG A 176 -11.73 0.13 -9.17
N ILE A 177 -12.14 0.62 -8.00
CA ILE A 177 -12.74 -0.22 -6.94
C ILE A 177 -14.05 -0.85 -7.42
N VAL A 178 -14.84 -0.09 -8.20
CA VAL A 178 -16.08 -0.60 -8.82
C VAL A 178 -15.75 -1.68 -9.85
N ALA A 179 -14.85 -1.39 -10.78
CA ALA A 179 -14.51 -2.30 -11.88
C ALA A 179 -13.90 -3.61 -11.36
N GLN A 180 -13.09 -3.53 -10.30
CA GLN A 180 -12.42 -4.69 -9.70
C GLN A 180 -13.31 -5.43 -8.68
N HIS A 181 -14.47 -4.89 -8.30
CA HIS A 181 -15.31 -5.44 -7.22
C HIS A 181 -14.50 -5.67 -5.94
N SER A 182 -13.63 -4.71 -5.59
CA SER A 182 -12.62 -4.88 -4.54
C SER A 182 -13.24 -5.01 -3.14
N VAL A 183 -12.68 -5.94 -2.38
CA VAL A 183 -12.97 -6.19 -0.97
C VAL A 183 -11.65 -6.37 -0.25
N PHE A 184 -11.44 -5.59 0.80
CA PHE A 184 -10.21 -5.66 1.56
C PHE A 184 -10.37 -6.62 2.75
N VAL A 185 -9.37 -7.46 2.93
CA VAL A 185 -9.27 -8.41 4.05
C VAL A 185 -8.04 -8.08 4.90
N PHE A 186 -8.19 -8.04 6.22
CA PHE A 186 -7.10 -7.69 7.15
C PHE A 186 -7.33 -8.31 8.54
N GLY A 187 -6.34 -8.22 9.44
CA GLY A 187 -6.43 -8.65 10.85
C GLY A 187 -5.55 -9.84 11.25
N LYS A 188 -5.01 -10.60 10.29
CA LYS A 188 -3.99 -11.65 10.50
C LYS A 188 -2.73 -11.28 9.72
N ASP A 189 -1.56 -11.57 10.28
CA ASP A 189 -0.26 -11.15 9.70
C ASP A 189 0.07 -11.88 8.40
N SER A 190 -0.31 -13.16 8.32
CA SER A 190 -0.26 -13.97 7.11
C SER A 190 -1.41 -14.98 7.09
N ILE A 191 -1.86 -15.33 5.89
CA ILE A 191 -2.83 -16.42 5.67
C ILE A 191 -2.01 -17.60 5.13
N ASP A 192 -1.81 -18.62 5.97
CA ASP A 192 -0.93 -19.76 5.67
C ASP A 192 -1.61 -20.75 4.72
N GLU A 193 -0.86 -21.34 3.79
CA GLU A 193 -1.33 -22.31 2.78
C GLU A 193 -1.82 -23.63 3.39
N GLN A 194 -1.47 -23.89 4.65
CA GLN A 194 -1.97 -25.03 5.41
C GLN A 194 -3.24 -24.72 6.22
N ASP A 195 -3.68 -23.45 6.25
CA ASP A 195 -4.98 -23.07 6.79
C ASP A 195 -6.04 -23.75 5.88
N SER A 196 -6.72 -24.78 6.40
CA SER A 196 -7.57 -25.74 5.67
C SER A 196 -8.74 -25.13 4.89
N ASP A 197 -8.89 -23.82 5.00
CA ASP A 197 -10.13 -23.10 4.81
C ASP A 197 -10.21 -22.41 3.45
N TYR A 198 -9.13 -22.36 2.67
CA TYR A 198 -9.17 -21.87 1.30
C TYR A 198 -8.75 -22.91 0.27
N LYS A 199 -9.27 -22.74 -0.94
CA LYS A 199 -8.98 -23.60 -2.10
C LYS A 199 -8.15 -22.82 -3.10
N THR A 200 -7.29 -23.51 -3.83
CA THR A 200 -6.51 -22.92 -4.93
C THR A 200 -6.88 -23.58 -6.24
N ILE A 201 -7.02 -22.75 -7.28
CA ILE A 201 -7.19 -23.19 -8.66
C ILE A 201 -5.95 -22.74 -9.42
N ASN A 202 -5.16 -23.68 -9.92
CA ASN A 202 -3.91 -23.37 -10.62
C ASN A 202 -4.14 -23.08 -12.10
N ILE A 203 -3.43 -22.07 -12.61
CA ILE A 203 -3.40 -21.70 -14.03
C ILE A 203 -1.99 -21.96 -14.55
N SER A 204 -1.88 -22.75 -15.61
CA SER A 204 -0.58 -22.99 -16.26
C SER A 204 -0.13 -21.74 -16.99
N GLU A 205 1.16 -21.44 -16.89
CA GLU A 205 1.81 -20.33 -17.59
C GLU A 205 1.41 -20.26 -19.08
N ASN A 206 1.54 -21.38 -19.81
CA ASN A 206 1.19 -21.49 -21.22
C ASN A 206 -0.28 -21.17 -21.57
N SER A 207 -1.18 -21.15 -20.59
CA SER A 207 -2.61 -20.89 -20.81
C SER A 207 -3.04 -19.46 -20.50
N LYS A 208 -2.19 -18.69 -19.82
CA LYS A 208 -2.53 -17.33 -19.36
C LYS A 208 -2.96 -16.42 -20.50
N ASN A 209 -2.21 -16.39 -21.60
CA ASN A 209 -2.54 -15.53 -22.75
C ASN A 209 -3.87 -15.89 -23.41
N ASN A 210 -4.17 -17.18 -23.53
CA ASN A 210 -5.46 -17.62 -24.06
C ASN A 210 -6.63 -17.23 -23.14
N ILE A 211 -6.44 -17.38 -21.82
CA ILE A 211 -7.44 -16.98 -20.82
C ILE A 211 -7.66 -15.46 -20.84
N LEU A 212 -6.59 -14.66 -20.89
CA LEU A 212 -6.67 -13.19 -21.01
C LEU A 212 -7.44 -12.77 -22.26
N LYS A 213 -7.20 -13.46 -23.39
CA LYS A 213 -7.94 -13.23 -24.63
C LYS A 213 -9.43 -13.56 -24.48
N GLU A 214 -9.75 -14.74 -23.93
CA GLU A 214 -11.15 -15.15 -23.66
C GLU A 214 -11.86 -14.14 -22.73
N LEU A 215 -11.19 -13.69 -21.67
CA LEU A 215 -11.71 -12.68 -20.73
C LEU A 215 -12.02 -11.35 -21.42
N SER A 216 -11.12 -10.87 -22.28
CA SER A 216 -11.31 -9.63 -23.02
C SER A 216 -12.45 -9.76 -24.03
N GLU A 217 -12.41 -10.78 -24.90
CA GLU A 217 -13.34 -10.92 -26.03
C GLU A 217 -14.77 -11.30 -25.61
N GLN A 218 -14.92 -12.16 -24.59
CA GLN A 218 -16.22 -12.71 -24.21
C GLN A 218 -16.84 -12.00 -23.01
N PHE A 219 -16.01 -11.40 -22.14
CA PHE A 219 -16.48 -10.82 -20.88
C PHE A 219 -16.13 -9.32 -20.73
N GLY A 220 -15.37 -8.74 -21.67
CA GLY A 220 -14.95 -7.35 -21.60
C GLY A 220 -13.95 -7.05 -20.47
N ILE A 221 -13.36 -8.09 -19.86
CA ILE A 221 -12.42 -7.93 -18.75
C ILE A 221 -11.01 -7.81 -19.32
N ASN A 222 -10.50 -6.58 -19.32
CA ASN A 222 -9.16 -6.23 -19.77
C ASN A 222 -8.57 -5.12 -18.89
N GLU A 223 -7.32 -4.73 -19.17
CA GLU A 223 -6.61 -3.72 -18.40
C GLU A 223 -7.35 -2.37 -18.38
N ALA A 224 -7.78 -1.87 -19.55
CA ALA A 224 -8.53 -0.61 -19.65
C ALA A 224 -9.84 -0.62 -18.85
N TYR A 225 -10.54 -1.76 -18.81
CA TYR A 225 -11.73 -1.92 -17.98
C TYR A 225 -11.39 -1.89 -16.48
N LEU A 226 -10.39 -2.66 -16.06
CA LEU A 226 -10.00 -2.80 -14.65
C LEU A 226 -9.31 -1.56 -14.09
N PHE A 227 -8.72 -0.74 -14.96
CA PHE A 227 -7.95 0.46 -14.64
C PHE A 227 -8.40 1.62 -15.55
N SER A 228 -9.71 1.90 -15.57
CA SER A 228 -10.30 2.97 -16.38
C SER A 228 -9.88 4.38 -15.94
N ASP A 229 -9.27 4.51 -14.77
CA ASP A 229 -8.65 5.72 -14.24
C ASP A 229 -7.17 5.90 -14.69
N PHE A 230 -6.62 4.95 -15.44
CA PHE A 230 -5.19 4.90 -15.82
C PHE A 230 -4.87 5.46 -17.22
N ASP A 231 -5.88 5.77 -18.05
CA ASP A 231 -5.70 6.32 -19.40
C ASP A 231 -5.30 7.81 -19.37
N GLY A 232 -4.05 8.07 -18.97
CA GLY A 232 -3.41 9.38 -19.13
C GLY A 232 -2.27 9.66 -18.16
N PHE A 233 -2.33 9.19 -16.91
CA PHE A 233 -1.32 9.54 -15.90
C PHE A 233 -0.21 8.49 -15.76
N ALA A 234 -0.53 7.22 -16.02
CA ALA A 234 0.42 6.12 -15.87
C ALA A 234 1.12 5.72 -17.18
N SER A 235 0.49 5.92 -18.33
CA SER A 235 1.15 5.74 -19.65
C SER A 235 2.32 6.73 -19.83
N SER A 236 2.29 7.86 -19.13
CA SER A 236 3.40 8.81 -19.04
C SER A 236 4.51 8.39 -18.07
N ASN A 237 4.29 7.35 -17.25
CA ASN A 237 5.11 7.00 -16.08
C ASN A 237 5.42 5.50 -15.91
N ALA A 238 5.20 4.65 -16.92
CA ALA A 238 5.54 3.22 -16.85
C ALA A 238 6.41 2.80 -18.03
N HIS A 239 7.71 2.50 -17.80
CA HIS A 239 8.18 1.11 -17.64
C HIS A 239 9.69 0.92 -17.34
N ASP A 240 10.56 1.95 -17.35
CA ASP A 240 12.02 1.75 -17.16
C ASP A 240 12.72 2.80 -16.24
N LYS A 241 12.22 3.05 -15.02
CA LYS A 241 13.03 3.79 -14.02
C LYS A 241 12.99 3.13 -12.64
N GLU A 242 14.16 3.01 -12.05
CA GLU A 242 14.34 2.72 -10.63
C GLU A 242 13.48 3.69 -9.81
N TYR A 243 12.87 3.15 -8.75
CA TYR A 243 12.12 3.89 -7.75
C TYR A 243 13.06 4.91 -7.09
N THR A 244 13.00 6.18 -7.50
CA THR A 244 13.81 7.24 -6.90
C THR A 244 13.05 7.87 -5.73
N ASP A 245 13.75 7.94 -4.59
CA ASP A 245 13.37 8.65 -3.39
C ASP A 245 12.87 10.09 -3.66
N TYR A 246 12.04 10.60 -2.75
CA TYR A 246 11.56 11.98 -2.68
C TYR A 246 12.69 12.98 -2.98
N ASP A 247 12.41 14.00 -3.79
CA ASP A 247 13.39 15.03 -4.13
C ASP A 247 13.39 16.19 -3.12
N ALA A 248 14.42 17.03 -3.17
CA ALA A 248 14.62 18.15 -2.24
C ALA A 248 13.49 19.20 -2.26
N THR A 249 12.74 19.28 -3.35
CA THR A 249 11.63 20.24 -3.53
C THR A 249 10.42 19.82 -2.71
N ASP A 250 10.20 18.52 -2.54
CA ASP A 250 9.15 17.98 -1.65
C ASP A 250 9.45 18.30 -0.18
N TYR A 251 10.74 18.33 0.22
CA TYR A 251 11.15 18.74 1.56
C TYR A 251 10.99 20.24 1.79
N CYS A 252 11.35 21.07 0.81
CA CYS A 252 11.13 22.52 0.87
C CYS A 252 9.65 22.91 1.04
N ASN A 253 8.72 22.06 0.59
CA ASN A 253 7.28 22.28 0.78
C ASN A 253 6.78 21.86 2.19
N PHE A 254 7.52 21.02 2.93
CA PHE A 254 7.24 20.73 4.35
C PHE A 254 7.59 21.92 5.25
N ASP A 255 8.62 22.68 4.85
CA ASP A 255 9.15 23.81 5.58
C ASP A 255 8.11 24.92 5.81
N VAL A 256 7.37 25.31 4.76
CA VAL A 256 6.33 26.35 4.84
C VAL A 256 5.20 25.96 5.80
N LYS A 257 4.94 24.66 5.96
CA LYS A 257 3.83 24.14 6.75
C LYS A 257 4.19 24.03 8.24
N ALA A 258 5.44 23.65 8.56
CA ALA A 258 5.92 23.61 9.94
C ALA A 258 5.97 25.01 10.57
N TYR A 259 6.39 26.03 9.82
CA TYR A 259 6.33 27.43 10.24
C TYR A 259 4.91 27.94 10.52
N GLN A 260 3.91 27.43 9.80
CA GLN A 260 2.51 27.82 10.00
C GLN A 260 1.88 27.16 11.23
N MET A 261 2.52 26.14 11.82
CA MET A 261 1.96 25.32 12.90
C MET A 261 2.76 25.41 14.21
N ASP A 262 3.87 26.16 14.25
CA ASP A 262 4.79 26.30 15.39
C ASP A 262 5.36 24.97 15.94
N GLU A 263 5.39 23.90 15.12
CA GLU A 263 5.88 22.56 15.51
C GLU A 263 7.38 22.36 15.23
N TYR A 264 8.22 23.34 15.60
CA TYR A 264 9.64 23.39 15.21
C TYR A 264 10.47 22.20 15.74
N GLU A 265 10.25 21.76 16.97
CA GLU A 265 11.04 20.67 17.59
C GLU A 265 10.81 19.33 16.87
N GLN A 266 9.57 19.11 16.39
CA GLN A 266 9.19 17.86 15.73
C GLN A 266 9.68 17.79 14.27
N ALA A 267 9.96 18.94 13.65
CA ALA A 267 10.46 19.05 12.28
C ALA A 267 11.99 18.94 12.16
N MET A 268 12.73 18.89 13.28
CA MET A 268 14.20 18.83 13.28
C MET A 268 14.76 17.64 12.48
N ASP A 269 14.18 16.45 12.66
CA ASP A 269 14.59 15.24 11.94
C ASP A 269 14.38 15.37 10.42
N ASP A 270 13.33 16.06 10.00
CA ASP A 270 13.02 16.28 8.59
C ASP A 270 13.98 17.29 7.97
N PHE A 271 14.35 18.36 8.69
CA PHE A 271 15.39 19.31 8.26
C PHE A 271 16.75 18.62 8.11
N ASP A 272 17.10 17.72 9.03
CA ASP A 272 18.33 16.94 8.96
C ASP A 272 18.38 16.01 7.74
N GLN A 273 17.25 15.38 7.38
CA GLN A 273 17.18 14.57 6.17
C GLN A 273 17.22 15.42 4.90
N ALA A 274 16.55 16.57 4.87
CA ALA A 274 16.57 17.48 3.73
C ALA A 274 18.02 17.92 3.41
N ILE A 275 18.78 18.31 4.43
CA ILE A 275 20.20 18.67 4.29
C ILE A 275 21.05 17.48 3.86
N LYS A 276 20.77 16.28 4.36
CA LYS A 276 21.50 15.06 3.97
C LYS A 276 21.26 14.68 2.51
N LEU A 277 20.05 14.88 2.00
CA LEU A 277 19.66 14.56 0.63
C LEU A 277 20.15 15.60 -0.37
N ASN A 278 20.04 16.88 -0.03
CA ASN A 278 20.52 17.97 -0.87
C ASN A 278 20.95 19.17 -0.01
N PRO A 279 22.23 19.25 0.38
CA PRO A 279 22.76 20.39 1.12
C PRO A 279 22.65 21.66 0.27
N ASN A 280 21.75 22.58 0.62
CA ASN A 280 21.56 23.84 -0.07
C ASN A 280 21.24 24.99 0.91
N ALA A 281 21.42 26.22 0.45
CA ALA A 281 21.30 27.40 1.30
C ALA A 281 19.92 27.57 1.95
N ASP A 282 18.84 27.21 1.24
CA ASP A 282 17.47 27.32 1.75
C ASP A 282 17.23 26.35 2.92
N ALA A 283 17.68 25.10 2.78
CA ALA A 283 17.53 24.06 3.81
C ALA A 283 18.25 24.43 5.12
N TYR A 284 19.48 24.97 5.02
CA TYR A 284 20.22 25.47 6.18
C TYR A 284 19.56 26.71 6.80
N TYR A 285 19.13 27.68 5.98
CA TYR A 285 18.42 28.88 6.46
C TYR A 285 17.14 28.54 7.24
N ILE A 286 16.39 27.56 6.75
CA ILE A 286 15.13 27.11 7.34
C ILE A 286 15.34 26.40 8.67
N ARG A 287 16.32 25.49 8.76
CA ARG A 287 16.66 24.81 10.02
C ARG A 287 17.21 25.80 11.05
N GLY A 288 18.05 26.75 10.63
CA GLY A 288 18.57 27.80 11.49
C GLY A 288 17.45 28.68 12.05
N THR A 289 16.49 29.06 11.22
CA THR A 289 15.33 29.85 11.65
C THR A 289 14.46 29.10 12.66
N ALA A 290 14.27 27.79 12.50
CA ALA A 290 13.45 26.97 13.39
C ALA A 290 14.16 26.74 14.74
N LYS A 291 15.48 26.52 14.72
CA LYS A 291 16.30 26.51 15.94
C LYS A 291 16.26 27.84 16.68
N GLY A 292 16.21 28.96 15.95
CA GLY A 292 16.01 30.29 16.52
C GLY A 292 14.72 30.42 17.32
N GLU A 293 13.60 29.91 16.79
CA GLU A 293 12.29 29.88 17.49
C GLU A 293 12.29 28.95 18.71
N LEU A 294 13.12 27.91 18.68
CA LEU A 294 13.34 27.00 19.82
C LEU A 294 14.34 27.54 20.85
N ASN A 295 14.80 28.79 20.72
CA ASN A 295 15.84 29.41 21.55
C ASN A 295 17.21 28.72 21.49
N ARG A 296 17.48 27.95 20.43
CA ARG A 296 18.77 27.28 20.15
C ARG A 296 19.66 28.19 19.28
N HIS A 297 19.96 29.38 19.80
CA HIS A 297 20.55 30.47 18.99
C HIS A 297 21.95 30.18 18.46
N GLU A 298 22.81 29.49 19.22
CA GLU A 298 24.16 29.13 18.75
C GLU A 298 24.08 28.16 17.56
N GLU A 299 23.24 27.15 17.65
CA GLU A 299 23.04 26.17 16.56
C GLU A 299 22.31 26.77 15.35
N ALA A 300 21.52 27.81 15.56
CA ALA A 300 20.89 28.58 14.49
C ALA A 300 21.91 29.41 13.71
N ILE A 301 22.87 30.03 14.41
CA ILE A 301 23.96 30.79 13.79
C ILE A 301 24.82 29.88 12.92
N ASP A 302 25.17 28.69 13.40
CA ASP A 302 25.93 27.71 12.60
C ASP A 302 25.22 27.37 11.28
N ASP A 303 23.90 27.17 11.33
CA ASP A 303 23.09 26.89 10.14
C ASP A 303 22.98 28.11 9.22
N PHE A 304 22.88 29.32 9.76
CA PHE A 304 22.89 30.54 8.96
C PHE A 304 24.23 30.80 8.28
N ASP A 305 25.34 30.48 8.95
CA ASP A 305 26.68 30.57 8.37
C ASP A 305 26.83 29.58 7.20
N GLN A 306 26.35 28.33 7.36
CA GLN A 306 26.31 27.36 6.26
C GLN A 306 25.44 27.85 5.08
N ALA A 307 24.32 28.50 5.35
CA ALA A 307 23.46 29.06 4.30
C ALA A 307 24.15 30.19 3.53
N ILE A 308 24.88 31.07 4.23
CA ILE A 308 25.64 32.19 3.64
C ILE A 308 26.84 31.68 2.84
N ASP A 309 27.54 30.67 3.34
CA ASP A 309 28.66 30.04 2.64
C ASP A 309 28.23 29.42 1.31
N ILE A 310 27.05 28.79 1.27
CA ILE A 310 26.47 28.22 0.05
C ILE A 310 25.90 29.30 -0.88
N ASN A 311 25.22 30.32 -0.32
CA ASN A 311 24.67 31.43 -1.08
C ASN A 311 24.85 32.76 -0.32
N PRO A 312 25.84 33.59 -0.68
CA PRO A 312 26.11 34.86 -0.01
C PRO A 312 24.94 35.86 0.00
N ASN A 313 23.96 35.72 -0.91
CA ASN A 313 22.77 36.57 -0.93
C ASN A 313 21.82 36.28 0.26
N MET A 314 21.99 35.16 0.96
CA MET A 314 21.21 34.83 2.17
C MET A 314 21.46 35.82 3.31
N LEU A 315 22.63 36.47 3.34
CA LEU A 315 22.95 37.48 4.36
C LEU A 315 21.90 38.60 4.40
N MET A 316 21.40 39.04 3.24
CA MET A 316 20.37 40.08 3.16
C MET A 316 19.01 39.58 3.69
N HIS A 317 18.65 38.31 3.40
CA HIS A 317 17.41 37.70 3.87
C HIS A 317 17.41 37.47 5.40
N ILE A 318 18.50 36.92 5.94
CA ILE A 318 18.68 36.68 7.38
C ILE A 318 18.63 38.00 8.18
N THR A 319 19.28 39.05 7.66
CA THR A 319 19.30 40.37 8.32
C THR A 319 17.91 41.02 8.36
N ILE A 320 17.11 40.88 7.29
CA ILE A 320 15.74 41.41 7.24
C ILE A 320 14.82 40.63 8.19
N ALA A 321 14.93 39.30 8.24
CA ALA A 321 14.15 38.46 9.14
C ALA A 321 14.47 38.75 10.63
N GLY A 322 15.75 38.94 10.96
CA GLY A 322 16.18 39.32 12.31
C GLY A 322 15.62 40.66 12.78
N LEU A 323 15.50 41.65 11.89
CA LEU A 323 14.91 42.96 12.21
C LEU A 323 13.38 42.93 12.41
N GLN A 324 12.68 42.01 11.73
CA GLN A 324 11.22 41.88 11.86
C GLN A 324 10.77 41.26 13.18
N ARG A 325 11.63 40.48 13.85
CA ARG A 325 11.32 39.80 15.12
C ARG A 325 11.66 40.61 16.37
N VAL A 326 12.26 41.80 16.21
CA VAL A 326 12.71 42.69 17.30
C VAL A 326 11.76 43.89 17.52
N ASN A 327 10.62 43.95 16.81
CA ASN A 327 9.55 44.96 17.00
C ASN A 327 8.26 44.33 17.51
#